data_AF-A0A9P6MC67-F1
#
_entry.id   AF-A0A9P6MC67-F1
#
_cell.length_a   1.000
_cell.length_b   1.000
_cell.length_c   1.000
_cell.angle_alpha   90.00
_cell.angle_beta   90.00
_cell.angle_gamma   90.00
#
_symmetry.space_group_name_H-M   'P 1'
#
loop_
_entity.id
_entity.type
_entity.pdbx_description
1 polymer ?
#
loop_
_entity_poly.entity_id
_entity_poly.type
_entity_poly.pdbx_seq_one_letter_code
_entity_poly.pdbx_strand_id
1 'polypeptide(L)'
;YDHNPNGGDGVTAFVLDTGVSISHKEFEGRATWGSNIIAGTPDIDENGHGTHCAGTITGKTYGVSKKANIVAIKVLNAGGAGTMSDVIAGIDYAVKQHQSLKEKLGDKHKGSVAN
;
A
#
# COMPACT_ATOMS: atom_id res chain seq x y z
N TYR A 1 15.48 -15.99 -5.08
CA TYR A 1 14.60 -16.60 -4.06
C TYR A 1 13.58 -17.47 -4.78
N ASP A 2 13.32 -18.67 -4.27
CA ASP A 2 12.30 -19.55 -4.83
C ASP A 2 10.94 -19.15 -4.27
N HIS A 3 9.93 -19.07 -5.15
CA HIS A 3 8.60 -18.61 -4.76
C HIS A 3 7.49 -19.16 -5.62
N ASN A 4 6.27 -19.10 -5.08
CA ASN A 4 5.08 -19.45 -5.83
C ASN A 4 4.88 -18.47 -7.00
N PRO A 5 4.75 -18.94 -8.26
CA PRO A 5 4.52 -18.08 -9.42
C PRO A 5 3.28 -17.19 -9.34
N ASN A 6 2.29 -17.53 -8.50
CA ASN A 6 1.11 -16.70 -8.27
C ASN A 6 1.47 -15.39 -7.55
N GLY A 7 2.54 -15.34 -6.77
CA GLY A 7 3.12 -14.10 -6.25
C GLY A 7 2.18 -13.15 -5.50
N GLY A 8 1.08 -13.65 -4.91
CA GLY A 8 0.07 -12.82 -4.26
C GLY A 8 -0.94 -12.16 -5.22
N ASP A 9 -1.08 -12.66 -6.45
CA ASP A 9 -2.12 -12.22 -7.38
C ASP A 9 -3.51 -12.23 -6.74
N GLY A 10 -4.28 -11.17 -6.97
CA GLY A 10 -5.58 -10.92 -6.34
C GLY A 10 -5.52 -10.45 -4.87
N VAL A 11 -4.34 -10.32 -4.26
CA VAL A 11 -4.17 -9.75 -2.91
C VAL A 11 -3.86 -8.25 -3.01
N THR A 12 -4.38 -7.47 -2.07
CA THR A 12 -4.06 -6.03 -1.93
C THR A 12 -3.33 -5.76 -0.62
N ALA A 13 -2.13 -5.19 -0.70
CA ALA A 13 -1.40 -4.66 0.44
C ALA A 13 -1.69 -3.16 0.61
N PHE A 14 -2.33 -2.80 1.71
CA PHE A 14 -2.43 -1.42 2.15
C PHE A 14 -1.15 -1.06 2.90
N VAL A 15 -0.47 0.00 2.47
CA VAL A 15 0.77 0.49 3.09
C VAL A 15 0.45 1.81 3.77
N LEU A 16 0.34 1.77 5.11
CA LEU A 16 0.02 2.87 6.00
C LEU A 16 1.32 3.47 6.54
N ASP A 17 1.91 4.38 5.77
CA ASP A 17 3.28 4.84 6.02
C ASP A 17 3.44 6.32 5.59
N THR A 18 4.61 6.74 5.15
CA THR A 18 4.91 8.09 4.64
C THR A 18 4.33 8.37 3.24
N GLY A 19 3.65 7.37 2.66
CA GLY A 19 3.19 7.32 1.27
C GLY A 19 3.91 6.23 0.48
N VAL A 20 3.60 6.10 -0.80
CA VAL A 20 4.36 5.24 -1.73
C VAL A 20 4.58 6.00 -3.03
N SER A 21 5.77 5.93 -3.60
CA SER A 21 6.06 6.40 -4.97
C SER A 21 5.40 5.46 -5.98
N ILE A 22 4.09 5.63 -6.21
CA ILE A 22 3.28 4.67 -6.98
C ILE A 22 3.71 4.50 -8.44
N SER A 23 4.43 5.48 -9.00
CA SER A 23 5.00 5.43 -10.36
C SER A 23 6.37 4.74 -10.43
N HIS A 24 6.92 4.29 -9.30
CA HIS A 24 8.21 3.63 -9.28
C HIS A 24 8.18 2.32 -10.08
N LYS A 25 9.20 2.10 -10.90
CA LYS A 25 9.31 0.96 -11.83
C LYS A 25 9.19 -0.42 -11.18
N GLU A 26 9.48 -0.53 -9.89
CA GLU A 26 9.33 -1.78 -9.14
C GLU A 26 7.87 -2.23 -9.01
N PHE A 27 6.91 -1.32 -9.09
CA PHE A 27 5.50 -1.65 -8.91
C PHE A 27 4.80 -2.00 -10.21
N GLU A 28 5.38 -1.70 -11.38
CA GLU A 28 4.82 -2.08 -12.70
C GLU A 28 3.33 -1.70 -12.87
N GLY A 29 2.92 -0.56 -12.29
CA GLY A 29 1.54 -0.08 -12.32
C GLY A 29 0.59 -0.72 -11.29
N ARG A 30 1.07 -1.63 -10.44
CA ARG A 30 0.28 -2.29 -9.38
C ARG A 30 0.08 -1.44 -8.12
N ALA A 31 0.78 -0.31 -8.00
CA ALA A 31 0.63 0.62 -6.90
C ALA A 31 -0.31 1.77 -7.25
N THR A 32 -1.22 2.10 -6.33
CA THR A 32 -2.22 3.16 -6.48
C THR A 32 -2.34 3.98 -5.20
N TRP A 33 -2.80 5.22 -5.32
CA TRP A 33 -3.10 6.05 -4.16
C TRP A 33 -4.46 5.70 -3.57
N GLY A 34 -4.50 5.62 -2.23
CA GLY A 34 -5.71 5.47 -1.44
C GLY A 34 -6.13 6.77 -0.78
N SER A 35 -5.48 7.11 0.34
CA SER A 35 -5.80 8.30 1.13
C SER A 35 -4.54 8.95 1.70
N ASN A 36 -4.58 10.26 1.89
CA ASN A 36 -3.58 11.01 2.62
C ASN A 36 -4.23 11.67 3.84
N ILE A 37 -3.88 11.17 5.02
CA ILE A 37 -4.43 11.62 6.29
C ILE A 37 -3.69 12.87 6.79
N ILE A 38 -2.45 13.08 6.35
CA ILE A 38 -1.63 14.21 6.78
C ILE A 38 -2.07 15.47 6.04
N ALA A 39 -2.97 16.23 6.68
CA ALA A 39 -3.55 17.43 6.12
C ALA A 39 -2.49 18.46 5.67
N GLY A 40 -2.71 19.05 4.50
CA GLY A 40 -1.81 20.08 3.93
C GLY A 40 -0.55 19.52 3.26
N THR A 41 -0.43 18.20 3.11
CA THR A 41 0.69 17.57 2.38
C THR A 41 0.24 16.98 1.05
N PRO A 42 1.14 16.83 0.07
CA PRO A 42 0.81 16.20 -1.20
C PRO A 42 0.73 14.67 -1.08
N ASP A 43 0.04 14.05 -2.04
CA ASP A 43 0.00 12.59 -2.23
C ASP A 43 1.31 12.09 -2.85
N ILE A 44 2.39 12.26 -2.09
CA ILE A 44 3.75 11.89 -2.44
C ILE A 44 4.41 11.29 -1.19
N ASP A 45 5.22 10.25 -1.39
CA ASP A 45 6.16 9.81 -0.36
C ASP A 45 7.36 10.77 -0.31
N GLU A 46 7.31 11.70 0.64
CA GLU A 46 8.34 12.72 0.84
C GLU A 46 9.49 12.24 1.74
N ASN A 47 9.42 11.01 2.24
CA ASN A 47 10.43 10.42 3.12
C ASN A 47 11.17 9.26 2.44
N GLY A 48 10.44 8.31 1.85
CA GLY A 48 10.97 7.11 1.22
C GLY A 48 10.75 5.82 2.01
N HIS A 49 10.46 5.91 3.32
CA HIS A 49 10.22 4.73 4.16
C HIS A 49 9.07 3.86 3.63
N GLY A 50 7.91 4.47 3.34
CA GLY A 50 6.77 3.74 2.81
C GLY A 50 7.02 3.12 1.42
N THR A 51 7.74 3.80 0.53
CA THR A 51 8.17 3.21 -0.76
C THR A 51 9.10 2.03 -0.56
N HIS A 52 10.03 2.09 0.40
CA HIS A 52 10.94 1.00 0.72
C HIS A 52 10.19 -0.22 1.30
N CYS A 53 9.27 0.00 2.24
CA CYS A 53 8.38 -1.03 2.79
C CYS A 53 7.55 -1.67 1.67
N ALA A 54 6.88 -0.86 0.85
CA ALA A 54 6.09 -1.33 -0.29
C ALA A 54 6.93 -2.15 -1.29
N GLY A 55 8.17 -1.72 -1.57
CA GLY A 55 9.13 -2.43 -2.41
C GLY A 55 9.49 -3.82 -1.86
N THR A 56 9.66 -3.93 -0.54
CA THR A 56 9.91 -5.20 0.15
C THR A 56 8.68 -6.13 0.12
N ILE A 57 7.47 -5.56 0.15
CA ILE A 57 6.23 -6.36 0.08
C ILE A 57 5.98 -6.86 -1.34
N THR A 58 5.97 -5.98 -2.36
CA THR A 58 5.47 -6.34 -3.71
C THR A 58 6.35 -5.93 -4.89
N GLY A 59 7.53 -5.36 -4.64
CA GLY A 59 8.44 -4.94 -5.72
C GLY A 59 8.80 -6.09 -6.67
N LYS A 60 8.88 -5.79 -7.97
CA LYS A 60 9.29 -6.75 -9.00
C LYS A 60 10.59 -7.44 -8.64
N THR A 61 11.59 -6.69 -8.23
CA THR A 61 12.93 -7.18 -7.91
C THR A 61 13.00 -7.60 -6.44
N TYR A 62 12.58 -6.71 -5.53
CA TYR A 62 12.82 -6.86 -4.09
C TYR A 62 11.65 -7.47 -3.29
N GLY A 63 10.47 -7.55 -3.89
CA GLY A 63 9.24 -7.94 -3.21
C GLY A 63 9.11 -9.44 -2.98
N VAL A 64 8.45 -9.80 -1.87
CA VAL A 64 8.03 -11.18 -1.57
C VAL A 64 6.79 -11.59 -2.38
N SER A 65 5.80 -10.71 -2.48
CA SER A 65 4.52 -10.91 -3.20
C SER A 65 4.49 -10.10 -4.49
N LYS A 66 5.25 -10.55 -5.49
CA LYS A 66 5.56 -9.83 -6.74
C LYS A 66 4.38 -9.53 -7.68
N LYS A 67 3.19 -10.06 -7.41
CA LYS A 67 1.97 -9.84 -8.19
C LYS A 67 0.82 -9.24 -7.38
N ALA A 68 1.02 -8.99 -6.09
CA ALA A 68 0.03 -8.29 -5.27
C ALA A 68 -0.08 -6.80 -5.69
N ASN A 69 -1.24 -6.22 -5.42
CA ASN A 69 -1.50 -4.79 -5.61
C ASN A 69 -1.09 -4.00 -4.36
N ILE A 70 -0.75 -2.73 -4.51
CA ILE A 70 -0.51 -1.80 -3.41
C ILE A 70 -1.53 -0.67 -3.42
N VAL A 71 -2.02 -0.32 -2.24
CA VAL A 71 -2.75 0.94 -2.00
C VAL A 71 -1.98 1.75 -0.96
N ALA A 72 -1.50 2.92 -1.37
CA ALA A 72 -0.76 3.83 -0.51
C ALA A 72 -1.72 4.61 0.40
N ILE A 73 -1.46 4.59 1.70
CA ILE A 73 -2.18 5.39 2.70
C ILE A 73 -1.13 6.17 3.49
N LYS A 74 -1.12 7.50 3.34
CA LYS A 74 -0.14 8.34 4.02
C LYS A 74 -0.67 8.72 5.41
N VAL A 75 -0.04 8.17 6.44
CA VAL A 75 -0.33 8.44 7.86
C VAL A 75 0.88 9.01 8.62
N LEU A 76 2.03 9.12 7.94
CA LEU A 76 3.25 9.73 8.45
C LEU A 76 3.68 10.90 7.54
N ASN A 77 4.22 11.96 8.14
CA ASN A 77 4.73 13.13 7.43
C ASN A 77 6.13 12.88 6.82
N ALA A 78 6.71 13.89 6.16
CA ALA A 78 8.05 13.80 5.55
C ALA A 78 9.18 13.45 6.54
N GLY A 79 8.99 13.73 7.84
CA GLY A 79 9.91 13.35 8.91
C GLY A 79 9.70 11.94 9.47
N GLY A 80 8.76 11.16 8.91
CA GLY A 80 8.43 9.82 9.39
C GLY A 80 7.59 9.81 10.68
N ALA A 81 6.99 10.93 11.05
CA ALA A 81 6.18 11.06 12.26
C ALA A 81 4.69 11.22 11.93
N GLY A 82 3.84 10.67 12.79
CA GLY A 82 2.39 10.80 12.73
C GLY A 82 1.78 10.57 14.10
N THR A 83 0.53 10.99 14.27
CA THR A 83 -0.21 10.75 15.52
C THR A 83 -0.88 9.38 15.49
N MET A 84 -1.19 8.83 16.65
CA MET A 84 -1.99 7.59 16.73
C MET A 84 -3.36 7.76 16.06
N SER A 85 -3.97 8.95 16.16
CA SER A 85 -5.22 9.27 15.47
C SER A 85 -5.08 9.21 13.94
N ASP A 86 -3.96 9.65 13.38
CA ASP A 86 -3.73 9.59 11.93
C ASP A 86 -3.62 8.13 11.46
N VAL A 87 -2.91 7.30 12.23
CA VAL A 87 -2.77 5.86 11.96
C VAL A 87 -4.14 5.16 12.04
N ILE A 88 -4.93 5.43 13.08
CA ILE A 88 -6.29 4.86 13.22
C ILE A 88 -7.17 5.27 12.04
N ALA A 89 -7.14 6.55 11.64
CA ALA A 89 -7.90 7.01 10.48
C ALA A 89 -7.46 6.31 9.17
N GLY A 90 -6.16 6.02 9.02
CA GLY A 90 -5.65 5.21 7.92
C GLY A 90 -6.15 3.76 7.95
N ILE A 91 -6.19 3.13 9.12
CA ILE A 91 -6.72 1.76 9.29
C ILE A 91 -8.21 1.72 8.94
N ASP A 92 -8.99 2.69 9.42
CA ASP A 92 -10.42 2.80 9.11
C ASP A 92 -10.66 2.94 7.60
N TYR A 93 -9.82 3.72 6.91
CA TYR A 93 -9.85 3.80 5.45
C TYR A 93 -9.54 2.44 4.80
N ALA A 94 -8.48 1.75 5.22
CA ALA A 94 -8.08 0.46 4.67
C ALA A 94 -9.18 -0.60 4.81
N VAL A 95 -9.85 -0.65 5.97
CA VAL A 95 -10.97 -1.57 6.23
C VAL A 95 -12.13 -1.29 5.28
N LYS A 96 -12.54 -0.03 5.12
CA LYS A 96 -13.62 0.35 4.19
C LYS A 96 -13.26 0.01 2.75
N GLN A 97 -12.01 0.27 2.36
CA GLN A 97 -11.54 -0.01 1.01
C GLN A 97 -11.45 -1.52 0.74
N HIS A 98 -11.06 -2.32 1.73
CA HIS A 98 -11.10 -3.79 1.64
C HIS A 98 -12.51 -4.31 1.34
N GLN A 99 -13.54 -3.80 2.05
CA GLN A 99 -14.93 -4.19 1.79
C GLN A 99 -15.37 -3.78 0.38
N SER A 100 -15.03 -2.56 -0.06
CA SER A 100 -15.35 -2.11 -1.42
C SER A 100 -14.69 -2.97 -2.49
N LEU A 101 -13.43 -3.36 -2.30
CA LEU A 101 -12.72 -4.26 -3.24
C LEU A 101 -13.36 -5.65 -3.28
N LYS A 102 -13.74 -6.20 -2.12
CA LYS A 102 -14.43 -7.49 -2.03
C LYS A 102 -15.74 -7.48 -2.83
N GLU A 103 -16.54 -6.43 -2.69
CA GLU A 103 -17.81 -6.29 -3.44
C GLU A 103 -17.57 -6.13 -4.95
N LYS A 104 -16.60 -5.29 -5.34
CA LYS A 104 -16.34 -4.97 -6.75
C LYS A 104 -15.69 -6.11 -7.53
N LEU A 105 -14.80 -6.85 -6.90
CA LEU A 105 -13.96 -7.85 -7.56
C LEU A 105 -14.45 -9.29 -7.32
N GLY A 106 -15.30 -9.52 -6.32
CA GLY A 106 -15.79 -10.86 -5.97
C GLY A 106 -14.65 -11.85 -5.79
N ASP A 107 -14.72 -12.98 -6.49
CA ASP A 107 -13.71 -14.04 -6.40
C ASP A 107 -12.32 -13.65 -6.90
N LYS A 108 -12.18 -12.54 -7.64
CA LYS A 108 -10.87 -12.02 -8.05
C LYS A 108 -10.12 -11.37 -6.88
N HIS A 109 -10.82 -10.94 -5.83
CA HIS A 109 -10.20 -10.47 -4.60
C HIS A 109 -9.90 -11.65 -3.68
N LYS A 110 -8.63 -11.93 -3.46
CA LYS A 110 -8.16 -13.03 -2.61
C LYS A 110 -7.90 -12.60 -1.17
N GLY A 111 -7.91 -11.30 -0.90
CA GLY A 111 -7.79 -10.75 0.45
C GLY A 111 -6.96 -9.49 0.51
N SER A 112 -6.75 -8.99 1.73
CA SER A 112 -5.92 -7.83 1.98
C SER A 112 -5.08 -7.98 3.22
N VAL A 113 -3.97 -7.25 3.26
CA VAL A 113 -3.16 -7.02 4.44
C VAL A 113 -2.97 -5.51 4.62
N ALA A 114 -2.81 -5.06 5.85
CA ALA A 114 -2.42 -3.69 6.18
C ALA A 114 -1.07 -3.74 6.88
N ASN A 115 -0.11 -2.98 6.37
CA ASN A 115 1.22 -2.81 6.95
C ASN A 115 1.42 -1.34 7.31
#